data_AF-A0A7X3QC48-F1
#
_entry.id   AF-A0A7X3QC48-F1
#
_cell.length_a   1.000
_cell.length_b   1.000
_cell.length_c   1.000
_cell.angle_alpha   90.00
_cell.angle_beta   90.00
_cell.angle_gamma   90.00
#
_symmetry.space_group_name_H-M   'P 1'
#
loop_
_entity.id
_entity.type
_entity.pdbx_description
1 polymer ?
#
loop_
_entity_poly.entity_id
_entity_poly.type
_entity_poly.pdbx_seq_one_letter_code
_entity_poly.pdbx_strand_id
1 'polypeptide(L)'
;MIETTNLEEPQRRVVERLTRTSPDTIDYRVTVSDEDEWTGPWTALMPMAAIEGPIFEYACHEGNYALGNMLAGKRAEEAEAR
;
A
#
# COMPACT_ATOMS: atom_id res chain seq x y z
N MET A 1 -0.82 -1.03 -3.59
CA MET A 1 0.23 -0.10 -4.03
C MET A 1 1.02 0.24 -2.79
N ILE A 2 2.25 -0.27 -2.63
CA ILE A 2 3.20 0.45 -1.78
C ILE A 2 3.44 1.70 -2.63
N GLU A 3 2.83 2.81 -2.24
CA GLU A 3 3.15 4.09 -2.83
C GLU A 3 4.57 4.40 -2.35
N THR A 4 5.56 3.82 -3.06
CA THR A 4 6.86 4.44 -3.14
C THR A 4 6.58 5.69 -3.96
N THR A 5 6.21 6.79 -3.29
CA THR A 5 6.38 8.09 -3.93
C THR A 5 7.77 8.06 -4.55
N ASN A 6 7.81 8.22 -5.87
CA ASN A 6 9.01 8.41 -6.65
C ASN A 6 9.68 9.70 -6.15
N LEU A 7 10.24 9.65 -4.94
CA LEU A 7 11.26 10.57 -4.51
C LEU A 7 12.53 9.99 -5.12
N GLU A 8 13.09 10.68 -6.09
CA GLU A 8 14.46 10.46 -6.52
C GLU A 8 15.39 10.82 -5.34
N GLU A 9 15.35 10.04 -4.26
CA GLU A 9 16.29 10.09 -3.16
C GLU A 9 17.46 9.21 -3.59
N PRO A 10 18.64 9.77 -3.93
CA PRO A 10 19.76 9.02 -4.49
C PRO A 10 20.29 7.92 -3.57
N GLN A 11 19.80 7.83 -2.33
CA GLN A 11 20.35 7.03 -1.23
C GLN A 11 19.39 5.93 -0.75
N ARG A 12 18.09 5.99 -1.09
CA ARG A 12 17.12 4.97 -0.66
C ARG A 12 17.17 3.75 -1.57
N ARG A 13 17.46 2.59 -0.98
CA ARG A 13 17.46 1.30 -1.69
C ARG A 13 16.44 0.35 -1.09
N VAL A 14 15.55 -0.15 -1.93
CA VAL A 14 14.59 -1.20 -1.57
C VAL A 14 14.98 -2.49 -2.29
N VAL A 15 15.08 -3.59 -1.55
CA VAL A 15 15.31 -4.93 -2.08
C VAL A 15 14.12 -5.83 -1.72
N GLU A 16 13.43 -6.26 -2.76
CA GLU A 16 12.29 -7.16 -2.67
C GLU A 16 12.70 -8.59 -3.02
N ARG A 17 12.26 -9.55 -2.21
CA ARG A 17 12.48 -10.99 -2.46
C ARG A 17 11.20 -11.76 -2.23
N LEU A 18 10.72 -12.40 -3.28
CA LEU A 18 9.59 -13.32 -3.25
C LEU A 18 10.12 -14.75 -3.21
N THR A 19 9.74 -15.51 -2.19
CA THR A 19 10.14 -16.91 -2.02
C THR A 19 8.90 -17.76 -1.86
N ARG A 20 8.64 -18.68 -2.79
CA ARG A 20 7.58 -19.67 -2.62
C ARG A 20 8.01 -20.68 -1.55
N THR A 21 7.37 -20.66 -0.39
CA THR A 21 7.71 -21.50 0.78
C THR A 21 6.85 -22.76 0.85
N SER A 22 5.69 -22.77 0.18
CA SER A 22 4.80 -23.92 0.06
C SER A 22 4.03 -23.86 -1.28
N PRO A 23 3.21 -24.87 -1.62
CA PRO A 23 2.32 -24.79 -2.78
C PRO A 23 1.45 -23.52 -2.79
N ASP A 24 1.02 -23.07 -1.62
CA ASP A 24 -0.01 -22.04 -1.45
C ASP A 24 0.49 -20.82 -0.67
N THR A 25 1.81 -20.67 -0.50
CA THR A 25 2.41 -19.58 0.28
C THR A 25 3.64 -19.01 -0.39
N ILE A 26 3.68 -17.69 -0.46
CA ILE A 26 4.86 -16.91 -0.85
C ILE A 26 5.25 -16.02 0.32
N ASP A 27 6.50 -16.13 0.75
CA ASP A 27 7.11 -15.18 1.66
C ASP A 27 7.61 -13.99 0.83
N TYR A 28 6.95 -12.85 0.99
CA TYR A 28 7.39 -11.59 0.40
C TYR A 28 8.19 -10.79 1.44
N ARG A 29 9.49 -10.66 1.20
CA ARG A 29 10.42 -9.93 2.07
C ARG A 29 10.85 -8.62 1.42
N VAL A 30 10.77 -7.55 2.18
CA VAL A 30 11.23 -6.21 1.77
C VAL A 30 12.33 -5.77 2.71
N THR A 31 13.50 -5.43 2.19
CA THR A 31 14.56 -4.75 2.95
C THR A 31 14.70 -3.34 2.45
N VAL A 32 14.62 -2.37 3.37
CA VAL A 32 14.79 -0.95 3.07
C VAL A 32 16.10 -0.49 3.68
N SER A 33 16.90 0.21 2.89
CA SER A 33 18.15 0.86 3.31
C SER A 33 18.05 2.34 2.98
N ASP A 34 18.17 3.19 3.98
CA ASP A 34 18.14 4.65 3.88
C ASP A 34 18.91 5.20 5.09
N GLU A 35 20.10 5.73 4.85
CA GLU A 35 21.00 6.20 5.92
C GLU A 35 20.62 7.58 6.46
N ASP A 36 19.84 8.36 5.70
CA ASP A 36 19.37 9.68 6.15
C ASP A 36 18.19 9.54 7.11
N GLU A 37 17.34 8.54 6.87
CA GLU A 37 16.11 8.33 7.64
C GLU A 37 16.28 7.30 8.76
N TRP A 38 17.12 6.26 8.57
CA TRP A 38 17.26 5.16 9.51
C TRP A 38 18.72 4.91 9.90
N THR A 39 18.94 4.48 11.14
CA THR A 39 20.28 4.12 11.65
C THR A 39 20.84 2.83 11.06
N GLY A 40 20.08 2.15 10.21
CA GLY A 40 20.47 0.90 9.57
C GLY A 40 19.31 0.30 8.76
N PRO A 41 19.62 -0.68 7.90
CA PRO A 41 18.59 -1.32 7.08
C PRO A 41 17.65 -2.14 7.97
N TRP A 42 16.37 -2.13 7.59
CA TRP A 42 15.36 -2.93 8.24
C TRP A 42 14.63 -3.82 7.23
N THR A 43 14.05 -4.92 7.73
CA THR A 43 13.40 -5.93 6.90
C THR A 43 12.00 -6.23 7.41
N ALA A 44 11.02 -6.22 6.51
CA ALA A 44 9.67 -6.72 6.74
C ALA A 44 9.44 -8.03 5.99
N LEU A 45 8.60 -8.90 6.57
CA LEU A 45 8.12 -10.14 5.96
C LEU A 45 6.60 -10.13 5.92
N MET A 46 6.04 -10.35 4.75
CA MET A 46 4.61 -10.47 4.51
C MET A 46 4.33 -11.82 3.85
N PRO A 47 3.81 -12.81 4.60
CA PRO A 47 3.34 -14.05 4.03
C PRO A 47 2.10 -13.79 3.17
N MET A 48 2.17 -14.18 1.91
CA MET A 48 1.07 -14.12 0.95
C MET A 48 0.49 -15.51 0.77
N ALA A 49 -0.78 -15.69 1.16
CA ALA A 49 -1.52 -16.92 0.91
C ALA A 49 -2.09 -16.92 -0.51
N ALA A 50 -2.17 -18.10 -1.13
CA ALA A 50 -2.92 -18.28 -2.36
C ALA A 50 -4.40 -17.93 -2.13
N ILE A 51 -5.00 -17.28 -3.12
CA ILE A 51 -6.43 -16.95 -3.14
C ILE A 51 -7.07 -17.57 -4.38
N GLU A 52 -8.33 -17.95 -4.26
CA GLU A 52 -9.15 -18.35 -5.39
C GLU A 52 -9.75 -17.11 -6.07
N GLY A 53 -9.80 -17.11 -7.40
CA GLY A 53 -10.32 -15.99 -8.19
C GLY A 53 -9.24 -15.06 -8.73
N PRO A 54 -9.65 -13.97 -9.41
CA PRO A 54 -8.71 -13.07 -10.06
C PRO A 54 -7.96 -12.19 -9.05
N ILE A 55 -6.71 -11.85 -9.37
CA ILE A 55 -6.00 -10.77 -8.69
C ILE A 55 -6.51 -9.45 -9.27
N PHE A 56 -7.18 -8.66 -8.44
CA PHE A 56 -7.63 -7.32 -8.83
C PHE A 56 -6.50 -6.32 -8.65
N GLU A 57 -6.35 -5.43 -9.64
CA GLU A 57 -5.42 -4.31 -9.53
C GLU A 57 -5.86 -3.35 -8.42
N TYR A 58 -4.91 -2.83 -7.65
CA TYR A 58 -5.19 -1.85 -6.59
C TYR A 58 -5.80 -0.53 -7.13
N ALA A 59 -5.70 -0.27 -8.44
CA ALA A 59 -6.42 0.80 -9.14
C ALA A 59 -7.96 0.71 -8.99
N CYS A 60 -8.51 -0.39 -8.47
CA CYS A 60 -9.93 -0.45 -8.10
C CYS A 60 -10.32 0.53 -6.96
N HIS A 61 -9.33 1.12 -6.25
CA HIS A 61 -9.54 2.24 -5.32
C HIS A 61 -9.42 3.62 -5.97
N GLU A 62 -9.03 3.70 -7.25
CA GLU A 62 -9.06 4.92 -8.05
C GLU A 62 -10.52 5.29 -8.29
N GLY A 63 -11.00 6.33 -7.59
CA GLY A 63 -12.42 6.67 -7.50
C GLY A 63 -13.10 6.26 -6.19
N ASN A 64 -12.35 6.06 -5.10
CA ASN A 64 -12.95 6.01 -3.76
C ASN A 64 -13.51 7.40 -3.36
N TYR A 65 -14.73 7.69 -3.83
CA TYR A 65 -15.47 8.91 -3.52
C TYR A 65 -16.14 8.86 -2.14
N ALA A 66 -15.90 7.83 -1.31
CA ALA A 66 -16.61 7.66 -0.05
C ALA A 66 -16.47 8.89 0.85
N LEU A 67 -15.24 9.42 1.01
CA LEU A 67 -15.01 10.61 1.83
C LEU A 67 -15.68 11.85 1.22
N GLY A 68 -15.54 12.06 -0.10
CA GLY A 68 -16.18 13.19 -0.79
C GLY A 68 -17.71 13.17 -0.67
N ASN A 69 -18.32 11.99 -0.87
CA ASN A 69 -19.76 11.79 -0.77
C ASN A 69 -20.27 11.96 0.66
N MET A 70 -19.54 11.48 1.67
CA MET A 70 -19.87 11.69 3.09
C MET A 70 -19.91 13.18 3.44
N LEU A 71 -18.89 13.93 3.00
CA LEU A 71 -18.82 15.37 3.24
C LEU A 71 -19.92 16.13 2.48
N ALA A 72 -20.21 15.74 1.24
CA ALA A 72 -21.28 16.33 0.45
C ALA A 72 -22.66 16.09 1.10
N GLY A 73 -22.91 14.89 1.63
CA GLY A 73 -24.13 14.58 2.38
C GLY A 73 -24.29 15.46 3.62
N LYS A 74 -23.23 15.66 4.40
CA LYS A 74 -23.27 16.57 5.56
C LYS A 74 -23.53 18.03 5.18
N ARG A 75 -22.98 18.51 4.06
CA ARG A 75 -23.27 19.86 3.58
C ARG A 75 -24.71 20.05 3.13
N ALA A 76 -25.34 19.00 2.58
CA ALA A 76 -26.76 19.03 2.25
C ALA A 76 -27.61 19.15 3.52
N GLU A 77 -27.32 18.36 4.56
CA GLU A 77 -28.00 18.45 5.87
C GLU A 77 -27.86 19.85 6.49
N GLU A 78 -26.65 20.44 6.46
CA GLU A 78 -26.40 21.81 6.95
C GLU A 78 -27.20 22.88 6.19
N ALA A 79 -27.40 22.71 4.88
CA ALA A 79 -28.14 23.64 4.05
C ALA A 79 -29.66 23.57 4.29
N GLU A 80 -30.21 22.39 4.55
CA GLU A 80 -31.61 22.20 4.92
C GLU A 80 -31.94 22.75 6.32
N ALA A 81 -30.94 22.82 7.21
CA ALA A 81 -31.09 23.34 8.56
C ALA A 81 -31.01 24.88 8.66
N ARG A 82 -30.86 25.59 7.53
CA ARG A 82 -30.74 27.06 7.45
C ARG A 82 -32.03 27.71 6.97
#